data_AF-A0A1Y4CS06-F1
#
_entry.id   AF-A0A1Y4CS06-F1
#
_cell.length_a   1.000
_cell.length_b   1.000
_cell.length_c   1.000
_cell.angle_alpha   90.00
_cell.angle_beta   90.00
_cell.angle_gamma   90.00
#
_symmetry.space_group_name_H-M   'P 1'
#
loop_
_entity.id
_entity.type
_entity.pdbx_description
1 polymer ?
#
loop_
_entity_poly.entity_id
_entity_poly.type
_entity_poly.pdbx_seq_one_letter_code
_entity_poly.pdbx_strand_id
1 'polypeptide(L)'
;MLSGCIMYSHSYILLPQGIKVEVVLYNIGVGLSRCSFRLDGRCQSLLAWNERQSTVPTLFYCLIFSGGEQGEEESVKMEIDLTLNYPKRIYKFYSLTDYNVEAFLNHYFFLSHPFHLNDLMDGESYTIDMRHVESDVYHRLRKQILEYVPVFVEQKMYDHLDPYTDKKRIWLQSAIMASFFSYGGIVSLANDNRFSELMWSHYTQETGFMLEFDVETLLRSVAFHPHNNVRFKKCYFQKVQYKNHPLSISCLRYPNIEIINLFNATQKNKEWQYEKEWRLIMTSYRYLGLPKSIYTDDPVVTDVSERKLFYSSDAIKRIYLGKKFWTIQNIKKEIKIGDNVREYIVNDEVILFIHELCKYKDKVYMSGACDCAAYKLGTSHPIYNCITQKSEFEPEYYYLTRSFEKIRNISVDKNIVSVVYDGIPRTQNEDFDDVISDCNRINFKIR
;
A
#
# COMPACT_ATOMS: atom_id res chain seq x y z
N MET A 1 -10.08 -42.09 -25.84
CA MET A 1 -8.72 -41.61 -25.50
C MET A 1 -8.72 -40.12 -25.82
N LEU A 2 -8.53 -39.15 -24.93
CA LEU A 2 -7.88 -39.09 -23.63
C LEU A 2 -8.85 -38.65 -22.52
N SER A 3 -8.61 -39.24 -21.36
CA SER A 3 -9.07 -38.90 -20.02
C SER A 3 -8.63 -37.50 -19.56
N GLY A 4 -9.43 -36.86 -18.69
CA GLY A 4 -8.98 -35.73 -17.88
C GLY A 4 -9.93 -35.49 -16.69
N CYS A 5 -9.42 -35.70 -15.47
CA CYS A 5 -10.14 -35.77 -14.20
C CYS A 5 -11.14 -34.63 -13.92
N ILE A 6 -12.36 -35.00 -13.51
CA ILE A 6 -13.21 -34.16 -12.67
C ILE A 6 -12.75 -34.37 -11.22
N MET A 7 -12.04 -33.40 -10.64
CA MET A 7 -11.78 -33.41 -9.19
C MET A 7 -13.04 -33.00 -8.45
N TYR A 8 -13.70 -33.96 -7.82
CA TYR A 8 -14.69 -33.69 -6.78
C TYR A 8 -13.95 -33.55 -5.44
N SER A 9 -13.80 -32.33 -4.89
CA SER A 9 -13.46 -32.20 -3.47
C SER A 9 -14.74 -32.18 -2.65
N HIS A 10 -15.01 -33.28 -1.93
CA HIS A 10 -16.06 -33.32 -0.92
C HIS A 10 -15.44 -32.88 0.41
N SER A 11 -15.58 -31.61 0.76
CA SER A 11 -15.21 -31.11 2.09
C SER A 11 -16.44 -31.13 2.99
N TYR A 12 -16.44 -32.00 4.01
CA TYR A 12 -17.49 -32.04 5.02
C TYR A 12 -17.12 -31.12 6.17
N ILE A 13 -18.03 -30.23 6.57
CA ILE A 13 -17.92 -29.44 7.79
C ILE A 13 -19.05 -29.88 8.71
N LEU A 14 -18.69 -30.55 9.80
CA LEU A 14 -19.62 -30.89 10.88
C LEU A 14 -19.80 -29.65 11.76
N LEU A 15 -21.02 -29.14 11.80
CA LEU A 15 -21.39 -28.02 12.67
C LEU A 15 -22.39 -28.48 13.75
N PRO A 16 -22.30 -27.96 14.98
CA PRO A 16 -23.30 -28.19 16.02
C PRO A 16 -24.71 -27.79 15.56
N GLN A 17 -25.73 -28.54 15.97
CA GLN A 17 -27.13 -28.21 15.68
C GLN A 17 -27.50 -26.85 16.30
N GLY A 18 -28.25 -26.03 15.55
CA GLY A 18 -28.79 -24.75 16.02
C GLY A 18 -27.95 -23.51 15.70
N ILE A 19 -26.85 -23.62 14.95
CA ILE A 19 -26.05 -22.46 14.52
C ILE A 19 -26.55 -21.95 13.17
N LYS A 20 -26.95 -20.68 13.12
CA LYS A 20 -27.19 -19.97 11.86
C LYS A 20 -25.82 -19.64 11.24
N VAL A 21 -25.55 -20.19 10.06
CA VAL A 21 -24.30 -19.96 9.34
C VAL A 21 -24.57 -19.15 8.09
N GLU A 22 -23.93 -17.99 8.01
CA GLU A 22 -23.91 -17.21 6.79
C GLU A 22 -22.70 -17.65 5.94
N VAL A 23 -22.95 -18.05 4.69
CA VAL A 23 -21.91 -18.44 3.73
C VAL A 23 -21.87 -17.39 2.64
N VAL A 24 -20.80 -16.60 2.59
CA VAL A 24 -20.57 -15.63 1.53
C VAL A 24 -19.68 -16.26 0.47
N LEU A 25 -20.19 -16.40 -0.75
CA LEU A 25 -19.45 -16.92 -1.89
C LEU A 25 -18.81 -15.76 -2.66
N TYR A 26 -17.49 -15.77 -2.75
CA TYR A 26 -16.74 -14.80 -3.55
C TYR A 26 -16.43 -15.43 -4.92
N ASN A 27 -16.83 -14.75 -5.99
CA ASN A 27 -16.39 -15.05 -7.35
C ASN A 27 -15.54 -13.87 -7.86
N ILE A 28 -14.33 -14.15 -8.32
CA ILE A 28 -13.43 -13.12 -8.85
C ILE A 28 -13.97 -12.68 -10.21
N GLY A 29 -14.59 -11.50 -10.25
CA GLY A 29 -14.91 -10.79 -11.50
C GLY A 29 -16.38 -10.47 -11.77
N VAL A 30 -17.35 -10.93 -10.97
CA VAL A 30 -18.77 -10.50 -11.10
C VAL A 30 -19.48 -10.58 -9.75
N GLY A 31 -20.14 -9.49 -9.34
CA GLY A 31 -21.14 -9.28 -8.29
C GLY A 31 -21.32 -10.30 -7.14
N LEU A 32 -21.35 -9.78 -5.91
CA LEU A 32 -21.74 -10.47 -4.67
C LEU A 32 -23.05 -11.27 -4.85
N SER A 33 -23.00 -12.58 -4.64
CA SER A 33 -24.18 -13.40 -4.39
C SER A 33 -24.20 -13.77 -2.91
N ARG A 34 -25.10 -13.14 -2.15
CA ARG A 34 -25.30 -13.41 -0.72
C ARG A 34 -26.34 -14.53 -0.60
N CYS A 35 -25.94 -15.68 -0.05
CA CYS A 35 -26.87 -16.78 0.24
C CYS A 35 -26.91 -17.02 1.74
N SER A 36 -28.07 -16.80 2.36
CA SER A 36 -28.30 -17.07 3.78
C SER A 36 -29.04 -18.41 3.90
N PHE A 37 -28.45 -19.39 4.59
CA PHE A 37 -29.10 -20.67 4.84
C PHE A 37 -29.40 -20.82 6.33
N ARG A 38 -30.59 -21.35 6.65
CA ARG A 38 -30.86 -21.93 7.97
C ARG A 38 -30.44 -23.40 7.88
N LEU A 39 -29.42 -23.78 8.66
CA LEU A 39 -28.90 -25.14 8.65
C LEU A 39 -29.71 -26.01 9.61
N ASP A 40 -30.71 -26.71 9.08
CA ASP A 40 -31.43 -27.76 9.80
C ASP A 40 -30.65 -29.09 9.74
N GLY A 41 -29.35 -29.03 10.03
CA GLY A 41 -28.56 -30.19 10.43
C GLY A 41 -27.84 -31.01 9.34
N ARG A 42 -27.77 -30.59 8.07
CA ARG A 42 -26.80 -31.10 7.04
C ARG A 42 -26.90 -30.27 5.75
N CYS A 43 -25.79 -29.71 5.26
CA CYS A 43 -25.67 -29.17 3.90
C CYS A 43 -24.82 -30.13 3.07
N GLN A 44 -25.38 -30.68 1.98
CA GLN A 44 -24.71 -31.72 1.19
C GLN A 44 -23.84 -31.19 0.03
N SER A 45 -24.05 -29.97 -0.44
CA SER A 45 -23.16 -29.29 -1.40
C SER A 45 -23.59 -27.85 -1.66
N LEU A 46 -22.62 -26.97 -1.93
CA LEU A 46 -22.82 -25.61 -2.44
C LEU A 46 -22.25 -25.55 -3.86
N LEU A 47 -23.10 -25.29 -4.85
CA LEU A 47 -22.73 -25.14 -6.26
C LEU A 47 -22.89 -23.67 -6.64
N ALA A 48 -21.78 -23.00 -6.94
CA ALA A 48 -21.80 -21.68 -7.57
C ALA A 48 -21.61 -21.86 -9.07
N TRP A 49 -22.61 -21.43 -9.85
CA TRP A 49 -22.64 -21.51 -11.31
C TRP A 49 -22.38 -20.13 -11.91
N ASN A 50 -21.41 -20.02 -12.84
CA ASN A 50 -21.15 -18.78 -13.57
C ASN A 50 -21.86 -18.80 -14.93
N GLU A 51 -23.01 -18.12 -15.05
CA GLU A 51 -23.76 -18.04 -16.31
C GLU A 51 -22.97 -17.40 -17.47
N ARG A 52 -22.00 -16.51 -17.18
CA ARG A 52 -21.19 -15.86 -18.23
C ARG A 52 -20.09 -16.75 -18.80
N GLN A 53 -19.64 -17.77 -18.07
CA GLN A 53 -18.52 -18.62 -18.48
C GLN A 53 -18.91 -20.09 -18.66
N SER A 54 -20.15 -20.49 -18.36
CA SER A 54 -20.64 -21.89 -18.46
C SER A 54 -19.72 -22.89 -17.74
N THR A 55 -19.06 -22.47 -16.68
CA THR A 55 -18.09 -23.28 -15.91
C THR A 55 -18.20 -23.00 -14.42
N VAL A 56 -17.75 -23.97 -13.62
CA VAL A 56 -17.62 -23.85 -12.17
C VAL A 56 -16.26 -23.20 -11.85
N PRO A 57 -16.20 -22.09 -11.08
CA PRO A 57 -14.96 -21.46 -10.68
C PRO A 57 -13.98 -22.39 -9.98
N THR A 58 -12.68 -22.23 -10.25
CA THR A 58 -11.59 -23.09 -9.77
C THR A 58 -11.18 -22.85 -8.31
N LEU A 59 -11.67 -21.78 -7.67
CA LEU A 59 -11.34 -21.43 -6.28
C LEU A 59 -12.52 -20.71 -5.61
N PHE A 60 -12.85 -21.09 -4.38
CA PHE A 60 -13.83 -20.40 -3.53
C PHE A 60 -13.28 -20.23 -2.12
N TYR A 61 -13.56 -19.07 -1.50
CA TYR A 61 -13.35 -18.87 -0.07
C TYR A 61 -14.70 -19.00 0.63
N CYS A 62 -14.76 -19.87 1.65
CA CYS A 62 -15.92 -20.01 2.53
C CYS A 62 -15.59 -19.37 3.88
N LEU A 63 -16.20 -18.22 4.19
CA LEU A 63 -16.18 -17.64 5.53
C LEU A 63 -17.39 -18.16 6.30
N ILE A 64 -17.15 -18.82 7.43
CA ILE A 64 -18.19 -19.32 8.33
C ILE A 64 -18.28 -18.37 9.52
N PHE A 65 -19.43 -17.73 9.70
CA PHE A 65 -19.75 -16.98 10.91
C PHE A 65 -20.63 -17.83 11.83
N SER A 66 -20.25 -17.93 13.10
CA SER A 66 -21.12 -18.40 14.18
C SER A 66 -21.56 -17.19 15.02
N GLY A 67 -22.74 -16.66 14.73
CA GLY A 67 -23.30 -15.54 15.50
C GLY A 67 -24.47 -16.05 16.36
N GLY A 68 -24.37 -15.86 17.67
CA GLY A 68 -25.53 -15.97 18.56
C GLY A 68 -26.49 -14.80 18.30
N GLU A 69 -27.80 -15.05 18.46
CA GLU A 69 -28.86 -14.07 18.22
C GLU A 69 -28.74 -12.86 19.17
N GLN A 70 -28.04 -11.82 18.73
CA GLN A 70 -28.27 -10.43 19.15
C GLN A 70 -28.17 -9.55 17.90
N GLY A 71 -29.10 -8.59 17.80
CA GLY A 71 -29.49 -7.88 16.58
C GLY A 71 -28.35 -7.56 15.62
N GLU A 72 -28.53 -8.00 14.37
CA GLU A 72 -27.65 -7.68 13.23
C GLU A 72 -27.77 -6.17 12.94
N GLU A 73 -26.94 -5.33 13.58
CA GLU A 73 -26.50 -4.10 12.91
C GLU A 73 -25.67 -4.55 11.70
N GLU A 74 -26.10 -4.20 10.49
CA GLU A 74 -25.29 -4.39 9.29
C GLU A 74 -23.96 -3.65 9.46
N SER A 75 -22.93 -4.36 9.93
CA SER A 75 -21.59 -3.81 10.01
C SER A 75 -21.16 -3.49 8.58
N VAL A 76 -21.13 -2.20 8.22
CA VAL A 76 -20.57 -1.75 6.95
C VAL A 76 -19.11 -2.23 6.90
N LYS A 77 -18.83 -3.18 6.01
CA LYS A 77 -17.48 -3.72 5.82
C LYS A 77 -16.88 -3.09 4.57
N MET A 78 -15.65 -2.61 4.70
CA MET A 78 -14.87 -2.13 3.57
C MET A 78 -14.65 -3.27 2.57
N GLU A 79 -14.93 -3.02 1.29
CA GLU A 79 -14.61 -3.94 0.21
C GLU A 79 -13.13 -3.78 -0.18
N ILE A 80 -12.39 -4.89 -0.32
CA ILE A 80 -11.02 -4.88 -0.85
C ILE A 80 -11.02 -5.55 -2.22
N ASP A 81 -10.58 -4.82 -3.23
CA ASP A 81 -10.26 -5.32 -4.56
C ASP A 81 -8.75 -5.56 -4.68
N LEU A 82 -8.38 -6.80 -5.00
CA LEU A 82 -6.99 -7.25 -5.10
C LEU A 82 -6.62 -7.60 -6.53
N THR A 83 -5.58 -6.96 -7.03
CA THR A 83 -4.95 -7.38 -8.28
C THR A 83 -4.25 -8.72 -8.08
N LEU A 84 -4.42 -9.65 -9.03
CA LEU A 84 -3.71 -10.93 -9.05
C LEU A 84 -2.17 -10.74 -8.98
N ASN A 85 -1.47 -11.67 -8.34
CA ASN A 85 -0.01 -11.67 -8.20
C ASN A 85 0.54 -10.42 -7.48
N TYR A 86 -0.16 -9.97 -6.43
CA TYR A 86 0.31 -8.89 -5.57
C TYR A 86 1.59 -9.29 -4.80
N PRO A 87 2.46 -8.32 -4.44
CA PRO A 87 3.70 -8.63 -3.75
C PRO A 87 3.44 -9.08 -2.32
N LYS A 88 4.29 -9.95 -1.78
CA LYS A 88 4.20 -10.35 -0.36
C LYS A 88 4.57 -9.21 0.59
N ARG A 89 5.45 -8.31 0.14
CA ARG A 89 6.02 -7.23 0.94
C ARG A 89 5.96 -5.93 0.18
N ILE A 90 5.73 -4.86 0.90
CA ILE A 90 5.75 -3.49 0.39
C ILE A 90 6.45 -2.57 1.38
N TYR A 91 6.90 -1.44 0.88
CA TYR A 91 7.67 -0.48 1.64
C TYR A 91 7.09 0.92 1.52
N LYS A 92 7.12 1.67 2.61
CA LYS A 92 6.81 3.09 2.62
C LYS A 92 8.00 3.86 3.15
N PHE A 93 8.49 4.80 2.34
CA PHE A 93 9.61 5.67 2.68
C PHE A 93 9.08 6.99 3.24
N TYR A 94 9.71 7.47 4.30
CA TYR A 94 9.32 8.69 5.01
C TYR A 94 10.55 9.57 5.25
N SER A 95 10.42 10.85 4.92
CA SER A 95 11.26 11.90 5.48
C SER A 95 10.85 12.17 6.93
N LEU A 96 11.76 12.71 7.73
CA LEU A 96 11.54 12.95 9.15
C LEU A 96 10.86 14.32 9.39
N THR A 97 9.64 14.48 8.90
CA THR A 97 8.81 15.68 9.11
C THR A 97 7.78 15.43 10.21
N ASP A 98 7.25 16.50 10.84
CA ASP A 98 6.23 16.40 11.87
C ASP A 98 5.01 15.58 11.42
N TYR A 99 4.56 15.77 10.17
CA TYR A 99 3.44 15.01 9.60
C TYR A 99 3.71 13.52 9.48
N ASN A 100 4.94 13.15 9.08
CA ASN A 100 5.33 11.75 8.93
C ASN A 100 5.58 11.08 10.29
N VAL A 101 6.10 11.84 11.25
CA VAL A 101 6.23 11.39 12.64
C VAL A 101 4.85 11.18 13.24
N GLU A 102 3.91 12.14 13.11
CA GLU A 102 2.52 11.98 13.56
C GLU A 102 1.87 10.73 12.95
N ALA A 103 2.04 10.51 11.64
CA ALA A 103 1.51 9.34 10.95
C ALA A 103 2.10 8.02 11.47
N PHE A 104 3.40 8.00 11.79
CA PHE A 104 4.04 6.84 12.39
C PHE A 104 3.56 6.60 13.83
N LEU A 105 3.49 7.64 14.67
CA LEU A 105 3.02 7.56 16.06
C LEU A 105 1.57 7.05 16.16
N ASN A 106 0.72 7.48 15.24
CA ASN A 106 -0.71 7.18 15.25
C ASN A 106 -1.12 6.06 14.26
N HIS A 107 -0.14 5.42 13.62
CA HIS A 107 -0.29 4.27 12.73
C HIS A 107 -1.34 4.50 11.61
N TYR A 108 -1.16 5.58 10.85
CA TYR A 108 -1.99 5.84 9.67
C TYR A 108 -1.15 6.19 8.45
N PHE A 109 -1.74 5.98 7.27
CA PHE A 109 -1.28 6.56 6.02
C PHE A 109 -2.08 7.82 5.71
N PHE A 110 -1.39 8.87 5.29
CA PHE A 110 -2.05 10.02 4.69
C PHE A 110 -2.55 9.64 3.28
N LEU A 111 -3.83 9.87 3.02
CA LEU A 111 -4.47 9.58 1.74
C LEU A 111 -4.28 10.75 0.78
N SER A 112 -3.22 10.71 -0.02
CA SER A 112 -2.88 11.77 -0.97
C SER A 112 -3.98 11.98 -2.01
N HIS A 113 -4.29 13.25 -2.28
CA HIS A 113 -4.93 13.64 -3.54
C HIS A 113 -3.90 13.45 -4.67
N PRO A 114 -4.29 13.10 -5.92
CA PRO A 114 -3.32 12.94 -7.01
C PRO A 114 -2.40 14.14 -7.22
N PHE A 115 -2.91 15.36 -7.01
CA PHE A 115 -2.11 16.59 -7.02
C PHE A 115 -0.90 16.59 -6.06
N HIS A 116 -0.94 15.82 -4.97
CA HIS A 116 0.18 15.71 -4.04
C HIS A 116 1.22 14.67 -4.48
N LEU A 117 1.01 13.99 -5.61
CA LEU A 117 1.94 13.02 -6.17
C LEU A 117 2.95 13.71 -7.09
N ASN A 118 4.10 13.06 -7.29
CA ASN A 118 5.27 13.70 -7.91
C ASN A 118 5.29 13.62 -9.45
N ASP A 119 4.42 12.83 -10.07
CA ASP A 119 4.41 12.64 -11.52
C ASP A 119 3.45 13.61 -12.22
N LEU A 120 3.88 14.13 -13.36
CA LEU A 120 3.05 14.92 -14.28
C LEU A 120 1.90 14.14 -14.92
N MET A 121 1.86 12.81 -14.80
CA MET A 121 0.75 11.96 -15.25
C MET A 121 -0.24 11.64 -14.13
N ASP A 122 0.10 11.94 -12.86
CA ASP A 122 -0.70 11.53 -11.71
C ASP A 122 -1.98 12.37 -11.58
N GLY A 123 -3.11 11.77 -11.94
CA GLY A 123 -4.41 12.42 -11.74
C GLY A 123 -4.61 13.64 -12.61
N GLU A 124 -4.19 13.56 -13.87
CA GLU A 124 -4.35 14.66 -14.81
C GLU A 124 -5.67 14.56 -15.56
N SER A 125 -6.40 15.68 -15.59
CA SER A 125 -7.75 15.71 -16.18
C SER A 125 -7.70 15.49 -17.68
N TYR A 126 -6.67 16.00 -18.37
CA TYR A 126 -6.52 15.89 -19.82
C TYR A 126 -6.35 14.45 -20.33
N THR A 127 -6.05 13.49 -19.44
CA THR A 127 -6.05 12.06 -19.80
C THR A 127 -7.47 11.54 -20.02
N ILE A 128 -8.48 12.19 -19.45
CA ILE A 128 -9.89 11.84 -19.58
C ILE A 128 -10.41 12.38 -20.91
N ASP A 129 -10.65 11.47 -21.86
CA ASP A 129 -11.07 11.83 -23.21
C ASP A 129 -12.56 12.12 -23.28
N MET A 130 -12.85 13.39 -23.51
CA MET A 130 -14.20 13.93 -23.66
C MET A 130 -14.65 14.04 -25.12
N ARG A 131 -13.80 13.68 -26.09
CA ARG A 131 -14.21 13.70 -27.50
C ARG A 131 -15.39 12.76 -27.70
N HIS A 132 -16.40 13.23 -28.44
CA HIS A 132 -17.63 12.47 -28.73
C HIS A 132 -18.50 12.15 -27.50
N VAL A 133 -18.32 12.87 -26.38
CA VAL A 133 -19.25 12.81 -25.25
C VAL A 133 -20.51 13.62 -25.56
N GLU A 134 -21.51 12.90 -26.04
CA GLU A 134 -22.87 13.39 -26.28
C GLU A 134 -23.68 13.57 -24.98
N SER A 135 -24.82 14.25 -25.07
CA SER A 135 -25.65 14.62 -23.91
C SER A 135 -26.03 13.45 -23.00
N ASP A 136 -26.34 12.27 -23.56
CA ASP A 136 -26.74 11.11 -22.76
C ASP A 136 -25.59 10.61 -21.85
N VAL A 137 -24.36 10.56 -22.40
CA VAL A 137 -23.18 10.17 -21.64
C VAL A 137 -22.84 11.25 -20.61
N TYR A 138 -22.96 12.53 -21.00
CA TYR A 138 -22.79 13.67 -20.11
C TYR A 138 -23.70 13.57 -18.89
N HIS A 139 -25.00 13.41 -19.10
CA HIS A 139 -25.98 13.34 -18.02
C HIS A 139 -25.77 12.11 -17.13
N ARG A 140 -25.35 10.98 -17.71
CA ARG A 140 -25.00 9.78 -16.93
C ARG A 140 -23.79 10.00 -16.02
N LEU A 141 -22.73 10.62 -16.52
CA LEU A 141 -21.54 10.93 -15.71
C LEU A 141 -21.85 11.98 -14.64
N ARG A 142 -22.60 13.03 -15.01
CA ARG A 142 -23.10 14.03 -14.06
C ARG A 142 -23.93 13.39 -12.95
N LYS A 143 -24.84 12.47 -13.27
CA LYS A 143 -25.64 11.75 -12.26
C LYS A 143 -24.75 11.01 -11.26
N GLN A 144 -23.74 10.29 -11.74
CA GLN A 144 -22.79 9.59 -10.87
C GLN A 144 -22.01 10.57 -9.98
N ILE A 145 -21.57 11.71 -10.52
CA ILE A 145 -20.90 12.75 -9.73
C ILE A 145 -21.81 13.24 -8.59
N LEU A 146 -23.08 13.54 -8.89
CA LEU A 146 -24.04 14.00 -7.89
C LEU A 146 -24.31 12.96 -6.80
N GLU A 147 -24.27 11.66 -7.14
CA GLU A 147 -24.38 10.56 -6.17
C GLU A 147 -23.13 10.42 -5.27
N TYR A 148 -21.96 10.83 -5.74
CA TYR A 148 -20.69 10.73 -5.01
C TYR A 148 -20.36 11.95 -4.14
N VAL A 149 -20.90 13.14 -4.44
CA VAL A 149 -20.37 14.40 -3.90
C VAL A 149 -21.45 15.33 -3.30
N PRO A 150 -22.20 14.89 -2.29
CA PRO A 150 -23.32 15.67 -1.73
C PRO A 150 -22.90 17.06 -1.23
N VAL A 151 -21.75 17.17 -0.55
CA VAL A 151 -21.24 18.45 0.00
C VAL A 151 -20.93 19.50 -1.08
N PHE A 152 -20.49 19.11 -2.28
CA PHE A 152 -20.18 20.06 -3.35
C PHE A 152 -21.44 20.58 -4.04
N VAL A 153 -22.48 19.75 -4.09
CA VAL A 153 -23.79 20.17 -4.60
C VAL A 153 -24.36 21.27 -3.72
N GLU A 154 -24.23 21.14 -2.41
CA GLU A 154 -24.67 22.17 -1.46
C GLU A 154 -23.89 23.48 -1.61
N GLN A 155 -22.61 23.40 -1.98
CA GLN A 155 -21.75 24.56 -2.24
C GLN A 155 -21.77 25.08 -3.69
N LYS A 156 -22.65 24.55 -4.55
CA LYS A 156 -22.88 25.06 -5.91
C LYS A 156 -21.68 25.02 -6.86
N MET A 157 -20.59 24.32 -6.53
CA MET A 157 -19.42 24.20 -7.44
C MET A 157 -19.78 23.54 -8.78
N TYR A 158 -20.84 22.74 -8.82
CA TYR A 158 -21.29 22.00 -10.00
C TYR A 158 -22.56 22.55 -10.65
N ASP A 159 -23.03 23.73 -10.25
CA ASP A 159 -24.21 24.38 -10.83
C ASP A 159 -24.03 24.66 -12.34
N HIS A 160 -22.78 24.71 -12.80
CA HIS A 160 -22.42 24.93 -14.21
C HIS A 160 -22.28 23.65 -15.04
N LEU A 161 -22.51 22.45 -14.47
CA LEU A 161 -22.47 21.19 -15.22
C LEU A 161 -23.71 21.01 -16.10
N ASP A 162 -23.67 21.63 -17.28
CA ASP A 162 -24.69 21.54 -18.31
C ASP A 162 -24.05 21.34 -19.70
N PRO A 163 -24.52 20.38 -20.51
CA PRO A 163 -23.88 20.07 -21.80
C PRO A 163 -24.02 21.19 -22.85
N TYR A 164 -24.94 22.13 -22.69
CA TYR A 164 -25.11 23.28 -23.59
C TYR A 164 -24.16 24.43 -23.26
N THR A 165 -23.83 24.62 -21.97
CA THR A 165 -22.89 25.64 -21.51
C THR A 165 -21.44 25.12 -21.50
N ASP A 166 -21.22 23.88 -21.09
CA ASP A 166 -19.93 23.18 -21.07
C ASP A 166 -19.60 22.52 -22.42
N LYS A 167 -19.60 23.32 -23.50
CA LYS A 167 -19.42 22.82 -24.88
C LYS A 167 -18.13 22.02 -25.10
N LYS A 168 -17.07 22.33 -24.35
CA LYS A 168 -15.77 21.64 -24.40
C LYS A 168 -15.64 20.52 -23.35
N ARG A 169 -16.67 20.30 -22.52
CA ARG A 169 -16.71 19.25 -21.48
C ARG A 169 -15.63 19.39 -20.41
N ILE A 170 -15.05 20.58 -20.27
CA ILE A 170 -13.93 20.85 -19.36
C ILE A 170 -14.43 20.77 -17.91
N TRP A 171 -15.61 21.35 -17.64
CA TRP A 171 -16.19 21.34 -16.30
C TRP A 171 -16.54 19.91 -15.88
N LEU A 172 -17.12 19.12 -16.80
CA LEU A 172 -17.37 17.69 -16.55
C LEU A 172 -16.07 16.92 -16.27
N GLN A 173 -15.00 17.17 -17.02
CA GLN A 173 -13.70 16.50 -16.85
C GLN A 173 -13.11 16.75 -15.46
N SER A 174 -13.06 18.01 -15.03
CA SER A 174 -12.61 18.38 -13.69
C SER A 174 -13.53 17.80 -12.60
N ALA A 175 -14.84 17.78 -12.84
CA ALA A 175 -15.81 17.22 -11.91
C ALA A 175 -15.66 15.70 -11.69
N ILE A 176 -15.36 14.93 -12.75
CA ILE A 176 -15.10 13.49 -12.62
C ILE A 176 -13.94 13.24 -11.65
N MET A 177 -12.86 14.01 -11.75
CA MET A 177 -11.70 13.86 -10.87
C MET A 177 -11.98 14.32 -9.44
N ALA A 178 -12.45 15.55 -9.31
CA ALA A 178 -12.73 16.14 -8.01
C ALA A 178 -13.77 15.32 -7.24
N SER A 179 -14.78 14.76 -7.92
CA SER A 179 -15.79 13.92 -7.26
C SER A 179 -15.21 12.69 -6.59
N PHE A 180 -14.29 12.01 -7.28
CA PHE A 180 -13.67 10.80 -6.77
C PHE A 180 -12.63 11.09 -5.70
N PHE A 181 -11.70 12.02 -5.96
CA PHE A 181 -10.57 12.26 -5.05
C PHE A 181 -10.88 13.21 -3.89
N SER A 182 -12.05 13.85 -3.88
CA SER A 182 -12.53 14.57 -2.71
C SER A 182 -13.22 13.63 -1.70
N TYR A 183 -13.62 12.44 -2.13
CA TYR A 183 -14.09 11.31 -1.31
C TYR A 183 -13.15 10.11 -1.43
N GLY A 184 -11.89 10.33 -1.80
CA GLY A 184 -10.93 9.27 -2.05
C GLY A 184 -9.49 9.74 -1.95
N GLY A 185 -8.56 8.80 -2.02
CA GLY A 185 -7.14 9.13 -1.98
C GLY A 185 -6.25 7.94 -2.19
N ILE A 186 -4.96 8.23 -2.32
CA ILE A 186 -3.95 7.30 -2.79
C ILE A 186 -2.85 7.17 -1.74
N VAL A 187 -2.48 5.93 -1.41
CA VAL A 187 -1.22 5.62 -0.71
C VAL A 187 -0.28 4.93 -1.68
N SER A 188 0.81 5.62 -2.02
CA SER A 188 1.91 5.09 -2.82
C SER A 188 2.86 4.23 -1.97
N LEU A 189 3.10 3.01 -2.40
CA LEU A 189 3.92 1.99 -1.73
C LEU A 189 4.89 1.38 -2.75
N ALA A 190 6.12 1.08 -2.35
CA ALA A 190 7.11 0.48 -3.23
C ALA A 190 7.16 -1.05 -3.07
N ASN A 191 7.42 -1.78 -4.15
CA ASN A 191 7.76 -3.21 -4.11
C ASN A 191 9.25 -3.39 -4.39
N ASP A 192 9.89 -4.36 -3.72
CA ASP A 192 11.28 -4.79 -3.95
C ASP A 192 12.29 -3.63 -4.12
N ASN A 193 12.27 -2.69 -3.16
CA ASN A 193 13.03 -1.43 -3.26
C ASN A 193 13.76 -1.02 -1.99
N ARG A 194 13.85 -1.91 -0.99
CA ARG A 194 14.52 -1.62 0.28
C ARG A 194 16.00 -1.20 0.10
N PHE A 195 16.69 -1.66 -0.95
CA PHE A 195 18.08 -1.31 -1.26
C PHE A 195 18.23 -0.21 -2.33
N SER A 196 17.13 0.43 -2.75
CA SER A 196 17.18 1.43 -3.81
C SER A 196 17.75 2.75 -3.31
N GLU A 197 18.98 3.09 -3.71
CA GLU A 197 19.62 4.38 -3.37
C GLU A 197 18.77 5.59 -3.80
N LEU A 198 18.11 5.49 -4.96
CA LEU A 198 17.24 6.56 -5.46
C LEU A 198 16.03 6.77 -4.53
N MET A 199 15.39 5.69 -4.06
CA MET A 199 14.25 5.80 -3.15
C MET A 199 14.65 6.42 -1.81
N TRP A 200 15.76 5.97 -1.23
CA TRP A 200 16.28 6.54 0.01
C TRP A 200 16.65 8.02 -0.15
N SER A 201 17.38 8.36 -1.22
CA SER A 201 17.80 9.74 -1.47
C SER A 201 16.62 10.68 -1.70
N HIS A 202 15.64 10.28 -2.50
CA HIS A 202 14.50 11.14 -2.85
C HIS A 202 13.48 11.27 -1.71
N TYR A 203 13.12 10.16 -1.06
CA TYR A 203 11.98 10.14 -0.13
C TYR A 203 12.37 10.31 1.34
N THR A 204 13.60 9.94 1.72
CA THR A 204 14.05 10.02 3.11
C THR A 204 15.21 10.97 3.32
N GLN A 205 15.83 11.46 2.23
CA GLN A 205 17.06 12.25 2.25
C GLN A 205 18.20 11.56 3.03
N GLU A 206 18.12 10.23 3.18
CA GLU A 206 18.96 9.39 4.04
C GLU A 206 18.88 9.66 5.55
N THR A 207 18.09 10.63 6.01
CA THR A 207 17.90 10.96 7.43
C THR A 207 16.57 10.53 8.00
N GLY A 208 15.63 10.14 7.13
CA GLY A 208 14.36 9.56 7.51
C GLY A 208 14.40 8.04 7.70
N PHE A 209 13.25 7.40 7.47
CA PHE A 209 13.04 5.98 7.75
C PHE A 209 12.15 5.32 6.69
N MET A 210 12.12 3.99 6.70
CA MET A 210 11.29 3.16 5.84
C MET A 210 10.57 2.11 6.67
N LEU A 211 9.27 1.94 6.44
CA LEU A 211 8.47 0.87 7.02
C LEU A 211 8.32 -0.26 5.99
N GLU A 212 8.55 -1.49 6.42
CA GLU A 212 8.22 -2.71 5.67
C GLU A 212 6.93 -3.31 6.21
N PHE A 213 6.02 -3.69 5.33
CA PHE A 213 4.78 -4.37 5.67
C PHE A 213 4.70 -5.74 4.98
N ASP A 214 4.10 -6.70 5.69
CA ASP A 214 3.49 -7.86 5.06
C ASP A 214 2.13 -7.44 4.48
N VAL A 215 1.90 -7.73 3.19
CA VAL A 215 0.72 -7.20 2.47
C VAL A 215 -0.58 -7.76 3.02
N GLU A 216 -0.64 -9.06 3.33
CA GLU A 216 -1.87 -9.68 3.84
C GLU A 216 -2.22 -9.14 5.22
N THR A 217 -1.21 -9.03 6.09
CA THR A 217 -1.36 -8.46 7.43
C THR A 217 -1.81 -7.00 7.36
N LEU A 218 -1.21 -6.20 6.47
CA LEU A 218 -1.59 -4.80 6.31
C LEU A 218 -3.03 -4.66 5.80
N LEU A 219 -3.38 -5.35 4.72
CA LEU A 219 -4.71 -5.23 4.12
C LEU A 219 -5.80 -5.68 5.08
N ARG A 220 -5.58 -6.80 5.79
CA ARG A 220 -6.46 -7.25 6.87
C ARG A 220 -6.57 -6.17 7.95
N SER A 221 -5.44 -5.62 8.38
CA SER A 221 -5.44 -4.59 9.40
C SER A 221 -6.21 -3.33 8.97
N VAL A 222 -6.11 -2.93 7.70
CA VAL A 222 -6.83 -1.77 7.15
C VAL A 222 -8.34 -2.05 7.08
N ALA A 223 -8.75 -3.22 6.56
CA ALA A 223 -10.16 -3.60 6.41
C ALA A 223 -10.90 -3.92 7.71
N PHE A 224 -10.18 -4.13 8.81
CA PHE A 224 -10.79 -4.40 10.10
C PHE A 224 -10.48 -3.33 11.14
N HIS A 225 -9.80 -2.25 10.77
CA HIS A 225 -9.54 -1.16 11.71
C HIS A 225 -10.86 -0.46 12.08
N PRO A 226 -11.18 -0.30 13.38
CA PRO A 226 -12.45 0.31 13.81
C PRO A 226 -12.70 1.69 13.20
N HIS A 227 -11.67 2.53 13.12
CA HIS A 227 -11.77 3.86 12.50
C HIS A 227 -11.98 3.84 10.97
N ASN A 228 -11.62 2.75 10.29
CA ASN A 228 -11.75 2.67 8.83
C ASN A 228 -13.10 2.13 8.38
N ASN A 229 -13.64 1.12 9.07
CA ASN A 229 -14.84 0.39 8.62
C ASN A 229 -16.08 1.28 8.49
N VAL A 230 -16.20 2.27 9.37
CA VAL A 230 -17.31 3.23 9.36
C VAL A 230 -17.12 4.39 8.36
N ARG A 231 -15.96 4.44 7.70
CA ARG A 231 -15.49 5.62 6.98
C ARG A 231 -15.27 5.34 5.50
N PHE A 232 -14.61 4.24 5.18
CA PHE A 232 -14.20 3.91 3.82
C PHE A 232 -15.08 2.84 3.21
N LYS A 233 -15.42 3.00 1.93
CA LYS A 233 -16.28 2.09 1.17
C LYS A 233 -15.46 0.95 0.56
N LYS A 234 -14.45 1.33 -0.23
CA LYS A 234 -13.64 0.40 -1.02
C LYS A 234 -12.16 0.74 -0.96
N CYS A 235 -11.33 -0.30 -1.02
CA CYS A 235 -9.88 -0.25 -1.15
C CYS A 235 -9.47 -1.03 -2.40
N TYR A 236 -8.76 -0.40 -3.33
CA TYR A 236 -8.17 -1.10 -4.47
C TYR A 236 -6.67 -1.17 -4.26
N PHE A 237 -6.11 -2.38 -4.28
CA PHE A 237 -4.67 -2.59 -4.26
C PHE A 237 -4.18 -2.90 -5.67
N GLN A 238 -3.61 -1.88 -6.33
CA GLN A 238 -3.27 -1.94 -7.75
C GLN A 238 -1.81 -1.60 -8.02
N LYS A 239 -1.24 -2.28 -9.01
CA LYS A 239 0.08 -2.00 -9.54
C LYS A 239 0.03 -0.78 -10.46
N VAL A 240 1.01 0.12 -10.32
CA VAL A 240 1.18 1.23 -11.26
C VAL A 240 1.67 0.73 -12.63
N GLN A 241 1.09 1.30 -13.68
CA GLN A 241 1.45 1.08 -15.07
C GLN A 241 2.35 2.20 -15.59
N TYR A 242 3.61 1.87 -15.79
CA TYR A 242 4.63 2.79 -16.29
C TYR A 242 4.58 2.94 -17.81
N LYS A 243 4.50 4.17 -18.32
CA LYS A 243 4.35 4.48 -19.76
C LYS A 243 5.13 5.71 -20.14
N ASN A 244 5.60 5.79 -21.40
CA ASN A 244 6.28 6.98 -21.90
C ASN A 244 5.31 8.18 -22.02
N HIS A 245 4.04 7.90 -22.29
CA HIS A 245 2.96 8.88 -22.43
C HIS A 245 1.70 8.34 -21.74
N PRO A 246 0.83 9.21 -21.20
CA PRO A 246 -0.42 8.77 -20.58
C PRO A 246 -1.34 8.14 -21.64
N LEU A 247 -2.09 7.11 -21.27
CA LEU A 247 -3.16 6.59 -22.12
C LEU A 247 -4.43 7.40 -21.89
N SER A 248 -5.00 7.82 -23.01
CA SER A 248 -6.29 8.48 -23.05
C SER A 248 -7.43 7.55 -22.58
N ILE A 249 -8.31 8.06 -21.72
CA ILE A 249 -9.41 7.34 -21.07
C ILE A 249 -10.73 7.77 -21.69
N SER A 250 -11.23 7.00 -22.65
CA SER A 250 -12.49 7.34 -23.34
C SER A 250 -13.71 7.24 -22.43
N CYS A 251 -14.32 8.39 -22.12
CA CYS A 251 -15.58 8.44 -21.37
C CYS A 251 -16.75 7.79 -22.12
N LEU A 252 -16.70 7.76 -23.45
CA LEU A 252 -17.68 7.05 -24.28
C LEU A 252 -17.60 5.53 -24.05
N ARG A 253 -16.38 4.99 -23.95
CA ARG A 253 -16.15 3.55 -23.74
C ARG A 253 -16.34 3.14 -22.28
N TYR A 254 -16.01 4.03 -21.35
CA TYR A 254 -16.06 3.77 -19.91
C TYR A 254 -16.88 4.85 -19.19
N PRO A 255 -18.21 4.89 -19.34
CA PRO A 255 -19.04 5.94 -18.73
C PRO A 255 -19.29 5.68 -17.23
N ASN A 256 -18.23 5.40 -16.48
CA ASN A 256 -18.23 5.10 -15.05
C ASN A 256 -17.09 5.87 -14.37
N ILE A 257 -17.42 6.77 -13.45
CA ILE A 257 -16.43 7.68 -12.84
C ILE A 257 -15.41 6.96 -11.96
N GLU A 258 -15.80 5.84 -11.33
CA GLU A 258 -14.91 5.02 -10.50
C GLU A 258 -13.84 4.38 -11.38
N ILE A 259 -14.22 3.72 -12.47
CA ILE A 259 -13.29 3.08 -13.42
C ILE A 259 -12.37 4.11 -14.08
N ILE A 260 -12.91 5.25 -14.51
CA ILE A 260 -12.11 6.33 -15.13
C ILE A 260 -11.01 6.78 -14.16
N ASN A 261 -11.37 7.07 -12.90
CA ASN A 261 -10.40 7.58 -11.93
C ASN A 261 -9.42 6.52 -11.43
N LEU A 262 -9.82 5.24 -11.34
CA LEU A 262 -8.88 4.15 -11.05
C LEU A 262 -7.82 4.00 -12.14
N PHE A 263 -8.24 4.09 -13.41
CA PHE A 263 -7.30 4.04 -14.52
C PHE A 263 -6.37 5.25 -14.52
N ASN A 264 -6.89 6.44 -14.21
CA ASN A 264 -6.08 7.65 -14.07
C ASN A 264 -5.07 7.53 -12.91
N ALA A 265 -5.52 7.04 -11.76
CA ALA A 265 -4.71 6.83 -10.56
C ALA A 265 -3.66 5.72 -10.67
N THR A 266 -3.56 5.01 -11.78
CA THR A 266 -2.62 3.88 -11.94
C THR A 266 -1.68 4.03 -13.12
N GLN A 267 -1.60 5.21 -13.74
CA GLN A 267 -0.63 5.49 -14.78
C GLN A 267 0.47 6.39 -14.24
N LYS A 268 1.70 6.14 -14.70
CA LYS A 268 2.86 6.92 -14.29
C LYS A 268 3.87 6.98 -15.42
N ASN A 269 4.66 8.05 -15.51
CA ASN A 269 5.73 8.17 -16.46
C ASN A 269 6.78 7.07 -16.23
N LYS A 270 7.28 6.48 -17.31
CA LYS A 270 8.26 5.39 -17.29
C LYS A 270 9.55 5.74 -16.56
N GLU A 271 9.93 7.02 -16.50
CA GLU A 271 11.10 7.46 -15.72
C GLU A 271 11.00 7.07 -14.23
N TRP A 272 9.79 6.93 -13.69
CA TRP A 272 9.54 6.51 -12.30
C TRP A 272 9.46 4.99 -12.11
N GLN A 273 9.75 4.18 -13.14
CA GLN A 273 9.63 2.71 -13.06
C GLN A 273 10.52 2.09 -11.96
N TYR A 274 11.59 2.78 -11.55
CA TYR A 274 12.46 2.33 -10.47
C TYR A 274 11.71 2.20 -9.14
N GLU A 275 10.58 2.88 -8.95
CA GLU A 275 9.79 2.81 -7.71
C GLU A 275 8.99 1.52 -7.55
N LYS A 276 8.77 0.79 -8.65
CA LYS A 276 7.99 -0.47 -8.67
C LYS A 276 6.68 -0.34 -7.84
N GLU A 277 5.96 0.75 -8.07
CA GLU A 277 4.91 1.27 -7.21
C GLU A 277 3.64 0.42 -7.24
N TRP A 278 3.06 0.24 -6.06
CA TRP A 278 1.71 -0.26 -5.81
C TRP A 278 0.93 0.80 -5.02
N ARG A 279 -0.35 0.94 -5.31
CA ARG A 279 -1.22 1.95 -4.70
C ARG A 279 -2.35 1.28 -3.95
N LEU A 280 -2.59 1.74 -2.72
CA LEU A 280 -3.90 1.62 -2.08
C LEU A 280 -4.72 2.83 -2.53
N ILE A 281 -5.78 2.58 -3.30
CA ILE A 281 -6.71 3.62 -3.73
C ILE A 281 -7.98 3.45 -2.91
N MET A 282 -8.34 4.47 -2.13
CA MET A 282 -9.47 4.40 -1.21
C MET A 282 -10.64 5.23 -1.72
N THR A 283 -11.85 4.76 -1.46
CA THR A 283 -13.09 5.56 -1.54
C THR A 283 -13.76 5.64 -0.17
N SER A 284 -14.44 6.76 0.09
CA SER A 284 -14.91 7.14 1.42
C SER A 284 -16.39 7.53 1.40
N TYR A 285 -17.13 7.16 2.46
CA TYR A 285 -18.46 7.72 2.74
C TYR A 285 -18.36 9.18 3.19
N ARG A 286 -17.24 9.54 3.82
CA ARG A 286 -16.99 10.88 4.33
C ARG A 286 -16.17 11.71 3.35
N TYR A 287 -16.42 13.01 3.38
CA TYR A 287 -15.61 13.98 2.68
C TYR A 287 -14.17 13.99 3.20
N LEU A 288 -13.18 14.05 2.29
CA LEU A 288 -11.75 14.03 2.60
C LEU A 288 -11.04 15.35 2.28
N GLY A 289 -11.77 16.40 1.89
CA GLY A 289 -11.19 17.67 1.50
C GLY A 289 -10.66 17.70 0.07
N LEU A 290 -10.41 18.90 -0.45
CA LEU A 290 -9.62 19.13 -1.66
C LEU A 290 -8.34 19.92 -1.32
N PRO A 291 -7.28 19.80 -2.14
CA PRO A 291 -6.11 20.65 -1.99
C PRO A 291 -6.49 22.13 -2.12
N LYS A 292 -5.89 22.97 -1.27
CA LYS A 292 -5.94 24.44 -1.37
C LYS A 292 -5.44 24.89 -2.75
N SER A 293 -5.80 26.11 -3.15
CA SER A 293 -5.40 26.82 -4.38
C SER A 293 -5.82 26.23 -5.74
N ILE A 294 -6.11 24.94 -5.86
CA ILE A 294 -6.59 24.35 -7.12
C ILE A 294 -8.08 24.62 -7.34
N TYR A 295 -8.86 24.36 -6.29
CA TYR A 295 -10.32 24.33 -6.39
C TYR A 295 -10.96 25.51 -5.66
N THR A 296 -10.43 25.85 -4.49
CA THR A 296 -10.90 26.95 -3.64
C THR A 296 -9.93 27.15 -2.48
N ASP A 297 -10.05 28.30 -1.82
CA ASP A 297 -9.39 28.61 -0.55
C ASP A 297 -10.35 28.51 0.65
N ASP A 298 -11.59 28.05 0.42
CA ASP A 298 -12.56 27.82 1.49
C ASP A 298 -12.02 26.76 2.48
N PRO A 299 -11.88 27.11 3.77
CA PRO A 299 -11.35 26.21 4.79
C PRO A 299 -12.20 24.95 5.02
N VAL A 300 -13.51 25.00 4.76
CA VAL A 300 -14.41 23.84 4.89
C VAL A 300 -14.16 22.84 3.77
N VAL A 301 -13.95 23.32 2.54
CA VAL A 301 -13.66 22.48 1.38
C VAL A 301 -12.23 21.96 1.42
N THR A 302 -11.31 22.74 1.98
CA THR A 302 -9.89 22.39 1.97
C THR A 302 -9.44 21.64 3.23
N ASP A 303 -10.38 21.25 4.10
CA ASP A 303 -10.08 20.45 5.28
C ASP A 303 -9.70 19.02 4.91
N VAL A 304 -8.42 18.70 5.11
CA VAL A 304 -7.81 17.40 4.83
C VAL A 304 -7.61 16.56 6.10
N SER A 305 -8.12 16.99 7.25
CA SER A 305 -7.99 16.29 8.55
C SER A 305 -8.49 14.84 8.48
N GLU A 306 -9.44 14.61 7.59
CA GLU A 306 -10.10 13.35 7.31
C GLU A 306 -9.25 12.41 6.41
N ARG A 307 -8.09 12.81 5.87
CA ARG A 307 -7.24 11.96 5.00
C ARG A 307 -6.38 10.95 5.76
N LYS A 308 -6.93 10.25 6.75
CA LYS A 308 -6.21 9.27 7.60
C LYS A 308 -6.74 7.86 7.39
N LEU A 309 -5.90 6.99 6.83
CA LEU A 309 -6.16 5.54 6.68
C LEU A 309 -5.38 4.77 7.74
N PHE A 310 -6.06 4.26 8.76
CA PHE A 310 -5.42 3.63 9.91
C PHE A 310 -5.00 2.18 9.66
N TYR A 311 -3.94 1.74 10.34
CA TYR A 311 -3.50 0.35 10.41
C TYR A 311 -3.03 0.04 11.83
N SER A 312 -2.96 -1.25 12.18
CA SER A 312 -2.46 -1.74 13.46
C SER A 312 -0.94 -1.69 13.47
N SER A 313 -0.34 -1.38 14.62
CA SER A 313 1.11 -1.47 14.87
C SER A 313 1.69 -2.81 14.43
N ASP A 314 0.91 -3.89 14.55
CA ASP A 314 1.34 -5.25 14.20
C ASP A 314 1.52 -5.45 12.70
N ALA A 315 0.95 -4.58 11.86
CA ALA A 315 1.15 -4.61 10.42
C ALA A 315 2.58 -4.23 10.02
N ILE A 316 3.29 -3.46 10.85
CA ILE A 316 4.68 -3.08 10.60
C ILE A 316 5.56 -4.31 10.82
N LYS A 317 6.09 -4.88 9.73
CA LYS A 317 7.00 -6.02 9.79
C LYS A 317 8.39 -5.61 10.27
N ARG A 318 8.95 -4.52 9.74
CA ARG A 318 10.28 -3.98 10.10
C ARG A 318 10.35 -2.47 9.91
N ILE A 319 11.29 -1.86 10.61
CA ILE A 319 11.62 -0.43 10.50
C ILE A 319 13.08 -0.30 10.12
N TYR A 320 13.36 0.54 9.13
CA TYR A 320 14.70 0.81 8.64
C TYR A 320 15.02 2.28 8.79
N LEU A 321 16.17 2.61 9.38
CA LEU A 321 16.68 3.98 9.49
C LEU A 321 17.66 4.26 8.36
N GLY A 322 17.62 5.48 7.82
CA GLY A 322 18.52 5.89 6.74
C GLY A 322 19.99 5.99 7.18
N LYS A 323 20.93 5.95 6.23
CA LYS A 323 22.38 5.89 6.56
C LYS A 323 22.92 7.16 7.22
N LYS A 324 22.19 8.26 7.11
CA LYS A 324 22.49 9.55 7.75
C LYS A 324 21.59 9.81 8.96
N PHE A 325 20.80 8.84 9.44
CA PHE A 325 19.89 9.03 10.56
C PHE A 325 20.60 9.53 11.82
N TRP A 326 21.80 9.02 12.14
CA TRP A 326 22.58 9.47 13.30
C TRP A 326 23.59 10.58 12.96
N THR A 327 23.22 11.53 12.10
CA THR A 327 24.07 12.68 11.77
C THR A 327 23.56 13.96 12.42
N ILE A 328 24.32 15.06 12.28
CA ILE A 328 24.01 16.38 12.86
C ILE A 328 22.60 16.90 12.60
N GLN A 329 21.90 16.37 11.59
CA GLN A 329 20.50 16.70 11.33
C GLN A 329 19.55 16.21 12.44
N ASN A 330 19.85 15.06 13.07
CA ASN A 330 19.00 14.45 14.09
C ASN A 330 19.66 14.37 15.47
N ILE A 331 20.99 14.53 15.55
CA ILE A 331 21.75 14.43 16.80
C ILE A 331 22.65 15.64 17.04
N LYS A 332 22.85 15.96 18.32
CA LYS A 332 23.82 16.95 18.81
C LYS A 332 25.22 16.35 18.95
N LYS A 333 25.31 15.06 19.33
CA LYS A 333 26.59 14.39 19.59
C LYS A 333 26.47 12.86 19.49
N GLU A 334 27.49 12.21 18.94
CA GLU A 334 27.71 10.76 19.02
C GLU A 334 28.84 10.44 20.02
N ILE A 335 28.66 9.37 20.79
CA ILE A 335 29.63 8.83 21.74
C ILE A 335 29.81 7.34 21.43
N LYS A 336 31.05 6.93 21.12
CA LYS A 336 31.40 5.54 20.88
C LYS A 336 31.85 4.88 22.18
N ILE A 337 31.09 3.89 22.66
CA ILE A 337 31.37 3.17 23.92
C ILE A 337 32.13 1.86 23.67
N GLY A 338 31.88 1.21 22.53
CA GLY A 338 32.56 -0.02 22.11
C GLY A 338 32.41 -0.24 20.62
N ASP A 339 32.64 -1.45 20.14
CA ASP A 339 32.51 -1.73 18.70
C ASP A 339 31.06 -1.60 18.23
N ASN A 340 30.13 -2.22 18.97
CA ASN A 340 28.71 -2.32 18.61
C ASN A 340 27.79 -1.47 19.50
N VAL A 341 28.34 -0.62 20.37
CA VAL A 341 27.57 0.24 21.28
C VAL A 341 27.82 1.70 20.96
N ARG A 342 26.74 2.46 20.79
CA ARG A 342 26.76 3.90 20.56
C ARG A 342 25.77 4.59 21.49
N GLU A 343 26.12 5.80 21.88
CA GLU A 343 25.21 6.73 22.52
C GLU A 343 25.07 7.99 21.68
N TYR A 344 23.85 8.50 21.59
CA TYR A 344 23.50 9.68 20.83
C TYR A 344 22.79 10.67 21.72
N ILE A 345 23.28 11.91 21.77
CA ILE A 345 22.53 13.03 22.31
C ILE A 345 21.66 13.57 21.17
N VAL A 346 20.36 13.37 21.23
CA VAL A 346 19.44 13.66 20.11
C VAL A 346 18.89 15.08 20.15
N ASN A 347 18.42 15.56 19.00
CA ASN A 347 17.63 16.78 18.91
C ASN A 347 16.21 16.56 19.45
N ASP A 348 15.59 17.62 19.96
CA ASP A 348 14.30 17.51 20.64
C ASP A 348 13.17 17.11 19.67
N GLU A 349 13.29 17.47 18.39
CA GLU A 349 12.29 17.12 17.36
C GLU A 349 12.19 15.60 17.11
N VAL A 350 13.27 14.85 17.38
CA VAL A 350 13.35 13.40 17.05
C VAL A 350 13.04 12.52 18.27
N ILE A 351 12.95 13.09 19.47
CA ILE A 351 12.74 12.34 20.72
C ILE A 351 11.44 11.52 20.69
N LEU A 352 10.33 12.12 20.24
CA LEU A 352 9.04 11.42 20.19
C LEU A 352 9.07 10.23 19.22
N PHE A 353 9.72 10.41 18.06
CA PHE A 353 9.94 9.33 17.11
C PHE A 353 10.75 8.18 17.73
N ILE A 354 11.82 8.49 18.45
CA ILE A 354 12.68 7.47 19.07
C ILE A 354 11.96 6.74 20.21
N HIS A 355 11.16 7.44 21.01
CA HIS A 355 10.32 6.80 22.03
C HIS A 355 9.38 5.76 21.42
N GLU A 356 8.74 6.08 20.29
CA GLU A 356 7.90 5.12 19.58
C GLU A 356 8.72 3.98 18.97
N LEU A 357 9.87 4.29 18.37
CA LEU A 357 10.79 3.31 17.80
C LEU A 357 11.24 2.26 18.82
N CYS A 358 11.41 2.65 20.09
CA CYS A 358 11.78 1.74 21.18
C CYS A 358 10.75 0.63 21.42
N LYS A 359 9.48 0.84 21.07
CA LYS A 359 8.43 -0.20 21.13
C LYS A 359 8.64 -1.32 20.10
N TYR A 360 9.47 -1.06 19.09
CA TYR A 360 9.75 -1.96 17.97
C TYR A 360 11.19 -2.49 17.95
N LYS A 361 11.90 -2.41 19.08
CA LYS A 361 13.35 -2.67 19.21
C LYS A 361 13.84 -4.00 18.60
N ASP A 362 12.98 -5.00 18.47
CA ASP A 362 13.28 -6.32 17.91
C ASP A 362 13.26 -6.38 16.37
N LYS A 363 12.72 -5.34 15.72
CA LYS A 363 12.55 -5.25 14.26
C LYS A 363 13.08 -3.95 13.64
N VAL A 364 14.02 -3.26 14.31
CA VAL A 364 14.68 -2.05 13.80
C VAL A 364 16.02 -2.39 13.15
N TYR A 365 16.29 -1.79 12.01
CA TYR A 365 17.53 -1.93 11.26
C TYR A 365 18.10 -0.55 10.92
N MET A 366 19.42 -0.42 10.99
CA MET A 366 20.15 0.77 10.57
C MET A 366 20.75 0.54 9.20
N SER A 367 20.54 1.48 8.27
CA SER A 367 21.20 1.43 6.98
C SER A 367 22.67 1.83 7.11
N GLY A 368 23.54 1.08 6.44
CA GLY A 368 24.95 1.40 6.27
C GLY A 368 25.38 1.25 4.82
N ALA A 369 26.67 1.40 4.60
CA ALA A 369 27.33 0.95 3.39
C ALA A 369 28.19 -0.26 3.76
N CYS A 370 28.01 -1.34 3.02
CA CYS A 370 29.00 -2.39 2.97
C CYS A 370 29.88 -2.15 1.76
N ASP A 371 31.14 -1.92 2.06
CA ASP A 371 32.21 -2.24 1.14
C ASP A 371 32.22 -3.76 0.98
N CYS A 372 32.59 -4.25 -0.19
CA CYS A 372 32.99 -5.65 -0.38
C CYS A 372 34.27 -6.00 0.41
N ALA A 373 34.55 -5.35 1.55
CA ALA A 373 35.77 -5.44 2.35
C ALA A 373 35.87 -6.71 3.21
N ALA A 374 34.93 -7.67 3.09
CA ALA A 374 35.29 -9.08 3.27
C ALA A 374 36.49 -9.46 2.36
N TYR A 375 36.66 -8.71 1.28
CA TYR A 375 37.87 -8.59 0.50
C TYR A 375 38.50 -7.21 0.71
N LYS A 376 39.34 -7.07 1.75
CA LYS A 376 40.36 -6.00 1.80
C LYS A 376 41.34 -6.03 0.61
N LEU A 377 41.15 -6.96 -0.31
CA LEU A 377 41.87 -7.21 -1.56
C LEU A 377 40.94 -7.15 -2.79
N GLY A 378 39.71 -6.63 -2.63
CA GLY A 378 38.81 -6.25 -3.71
C GLY A 378 37.83 -7.30 -4.25
N THR A 379 36.95 -6.89 -5.17
CA THR A 379 35.70 -7.54 -5.64
C THR A 379 35.65 -9.07 -5.66
N SER A 380 34.42 -9.59 -5.61
CA SER A 380 34.08 -10.99 -5.90
C SER A 380 34.39 -11.45 -7.35
N HIS A 381 35.02 -10.59 -8.16
CA HIS A 381 35.37 -10.84 -9.56
C HIS A 381 36.88 -10.69 -9.74
N PRO A 382 37.70 -11.66 -9.29
CA PRO A 382 39.11 -11.67 -9.62
C PRO A 382 39.27 -11.79 -11.14
N ILE A 383 40.08 -10.93 -11.75
CA ILE A 383 40.49 -11.11 -13.14
C ILE A 383 41.71 -12.01 -13.13
N TYR A 384 41.67 -13.07 -13.93
CA TYR A 384 42.87 -13.87 -14.16
C TYR A 384 43.83 -13.10 -15.07
N ASN A 385 44.95 -12.65 -14.52
CA ASN A 385 46.02 -12.04 -15.30
C ASN A 385 46.85 -13.14 -15.96
N CYS A 386 46.74 -13.25 -17.29
CA CYS A 386 47.42 -14.27 -18.08
C CYS A 386 48.95 -14.10 -18.14
N ILE A 387 49.46 -12.91 -17.84
CA ILE A 387 50.90 -12.59 -17.83
C ILE A 387 51.52 -12.99 -16.50
N THR A 388 50.86 -12.68 -15.39
CA THR A 388 51.36 -13.00 -14.04
C THR A 388 50.89 -14.37 -13.54
N GLN A 389 49.97 -15.01 -14.28
CA GLN A 389 49.31 -16.29 -13.94
C GLN A 389 48.64 -16.28 -12.56
N LYS A 390 48.15 -15.11 -12.14
CA LYS A 390 47.51 -14.91 -10.84
C LYS A 390 46.13 -14.32 -11.02
N SER A 391 45.24 -14.69 -10.10
CA SER A 391 44.00 -13.94 -9.88
C SER A 391 44.38 -12.60 -9.27
N GLU A 392 44.20 -11.53 -10.02
CA GLU A 392 44.46 -10.17 -9.61
C GLU A 392 43.16 -9.43 -9.36
N PHE A 393 43.23 -8.43 -8.50
CA PHE A 393 42.10 -7.55 -8.22
C PHE A 393 41.88 -6.61 -9.40
N GLU A 394 40.62 -6.35 -9.77
CA GLU A 394 40.25 -5.26 -10.66
C GLU A 394 40.07 -3.96 -9.87
N PRO A 395 41.07 -3.06 -9.83
CA PRO A 395 41.00 -1.83 -9.05
C PRO A 395 39.87 -0.89 -9.51
N GLU A 396 39.38 -1.06 -10.74
CA GLU A 396 38.28 -0.27 -11.30
C GLU A 396 36.89 -0.73 -10.85
N TYR A 397 36.77 -1.87 -10.16
CA TYR A 397 35.48 -2.49 -9.84
C TYR A 397 35.05 -2.34 -8.38
N TYR A 398 35.52 -1.33 -7.64
CA TYR A 398 35.03 -1.09 -6.29
C TYR A 398 33.57 -0.60 -6.32
N TYR A 399 32.63 -1.36 -5.72
CA TYR A 399 31.26 -0.91 -5.55
C TYR A 399 30.84 -0.95 -4.07
N LEU A 400 30.24 0.15 -3.62
CA LEU A 400 29.57 0.27 -2.34
C LEU A 400 28.14 -0.24 -2.51
N THR A 401 27.72 -1.18 -1.67
CA THR A 401 26.33 -1.61 -1.64
C THR A 401 25.67 -1.20 -0.33
N ARG A 402 24.39 -0.85 -0.39
CA ARG A 402 23.62 -0.61 0.83
C ARG A 402 23.52 -1.88 1.64
N SER A 403 23.77 -1.76 2.93
CA SER A 403 23.54 -2.82 3.90
C SER A 403 22.60 -2.36 4.99
N PHE A 404 22.08 -3.33 5.73
CA PHE A 404 21.27 -3.10 6.92
C PHE A 404 21.77 -3.94 8.08
N GLU A 405 22.06 -3.28 9.19
CA GLU A 405 22.49 -3.91 10.43
C GLU A 405 21.32 -3.92 11.42
N LYS A 406 21.09 -5.02 12.14
CA LYS A 406 19.98 -5.09 13.10
C LYS A 406 20.38 -4.34 14.36
N ILE A 407 19.47 -3.51 14.87
CA ILE A 407 19.60 -2.94 16.20
C ILE A 407 19.06 -3.98 17.19
N ARG A 408 19.93 -4.56 18.02
CA ARG A 408 19.53 -5.53 19.05
C ARG A 408 18.78 -4.87 20.20
N ASN A 409 19.16 -3.64 20.51
CA ASN A 409 18.52 -2.86 21.55
C ASN A 409 18.62 -1.38 21.25
N ILE A 410 17.56 -0.65 21.55
CA ILE A 410 17.50 0.80 21.54
C ILE A 410 16.72 1.25 22.77
N SER A 411 17.26 2.23 23.49
CA SER A 411 16.62 2.82 24.66
C SER A 411 16.89 4.31 24.70
N VAL A 412 15.98 5.06 25.31
CA VAL A 412 16.08 6.51 25.46
C VAL A 412 15.87 6.90 26.93
N ASP A 413 16.78 7.70 27.46
CA ASP A 413 16.64 8.41 28.74
C ASP A 413 16.82 9.90 28.50
N LYS A 414 15.75 10.67 28.68
CA LYS A 414 15.65 12.08 28.29
C LYS A 414 16.02 12.28 26.82
N ASN A 415 17.19 12.85 26.55
CA ASN A 415 17.72 13.11 25.22
C ASN A 415 18.94 12.25 24.87
N ILE A 416 19.26 11.23 25.69
CA ILE A 416 20.35 10.30 25.45
C ILE A 416 19.76 8.98 24.96
N VAL A 417 20.20 8.53 23.79
CA VAL A 417 19.74 7.30 23.15
C VAL A 417 20.90 6.33 23.07
N SER A 418 20.76 5.18 23.72
CA SER A 418 21.75 4.10 23.68
C SER A 418 21.30 3.06 22.66
N VAL A 419 22.19 2.71 21.74
CA VAL A 419 21.94 1.76 20.65
C VAL A 419 22.99 0.65 20.68
N VAL A 420 22.52 -0.59 20.63
CA VAL A 420 23.34 -1.80 20.55
C VAL A 420 23.07 -2.47 19.22
N TYR A 421 24.08 -2.54 18.37
CA TYR A 421 24.03 -3.19 17.06
C TYR A 421 24.42 -4.67 17.14
N ASP A 422 24.00 -5.47 16.15
CA ASP A 422 24.36 -6.89 16.10
C ASP A 422 25.72 -7.19 15.49
N GLY A 423 26.37 -6.21 14.85
CA GLY A 423 27.66 -6.35 14.17
C GLY A 423 27.56 -7.01 12.79
N ILE A 424 26.35 -7.29 12.29
CA ILE A 424 26.14 -8.12 11.10
C ILE A 424 25.44 -7.29 10.02
N PRO A 425 26.19 -6.76 9.05
CA PRO A 425 25.56 -6.06 7.95
C PRO A 425 24.94 -7.05 6.97
N ARG A 426 23.70 -6.77 6.56
CA ARG A 426 22.94 -7.61 5.62
C ARG A 426 22.74 -6.94 4.29
N THR A 427 23.04 -7.64 3.21
CA THR A 427 22.92 -7.15 1.82
C THR A 427 21.72 -7.76 1.09
N GLN A 428 21.48 -7.37 -0.16
CA GLN A 428 20.29 -7.75 -0.94
C GLN A 428 20.07 -9.27 -1.10
N ASN A 429 21.15 -10.05 -1.04
CA ASN A 429 21.10 -11.49 -1.26
C ASN A 429 20.88 -12.30 0.02
N GLU A 430 20.82 -11.64 1.18
CA GLU A 430 20.68 -12.31 2.47
C GLU A 430 19.21 -12.39 2.90
N ASP A 431 18.87 -13.47 3.60
CA ASP A 431 17.56 -13.57 4.23
C ASP A 431 17.54 -12.74 5.52
N PHE A 432 16.54 -11.88 5.62
CA PHE A 432 16.29 -11.06 6.81
C PHE A 432 15.33 -11.76 7.77
N ASP A 433 14.60 -12.77 7.32
CA ASP A 433 13.82 -13.63 8.19
C ASP A 433 14.81 -14.60 8.86
N ASP A 434 14.88 -14.58 10.20
CA ASP A 434 15.65 -15.57 10.93
C ASP A 434 15.16 -16.95 10.47
N VAL A 435 16.06 -17.87 10.13
CA VAL A 435 15.72 -19.25 9.77
C VAL A 435 15.11 -19.91 11.01
N ILE A 436 13.81 -19.70 11.21
CA ILE A 436 13.00 -20.62 12.00
C ILE A 436 12.98 -21.86 11.14
N SER A 437 13.71 -22.89 11.58
CA SER A 437 13.66 -24.22 10.99
C SER A 437 12.21 -24.59 10.76
N ASP A 438 11.83 -24.71 9.50
CA ASP A 438 10.49 -24.93 8.98
C ASP A 438 10.06 -26.40 9.28
N CYS A 439 10.10 -26.80 10.56
CA CYS A 439 9.70 -28.13 11.05
C CYS A 439 8.19 -28.24 11.31
N ASN A 440 7.40 -27.19 11.06
CA ASN A 440 5.94 -27.22 11.24
C ASN A 440 5.16 -26.98 9.94
N ARG A 441 5.72 -27.34 8.78
CA ARG A 441 4.88 -27.58 7.59
C ARG A 441 4.13 -28.91 7.76
N ILE A 442 2.97 -28.82 8.39
CA ILE A 442 1.95 -29.87 8.31
C ILE A 442 1.54 -29.98 6.83
N ASN A 443 2.11 -30.99 6.16
CA ASN A 443 1.72 -31.41 4.83
C ASN A 443 0.26 -31.90 4.87
N PHE A 444 -0.68 -31.06 4.46
CA PHE A 444 -1.97 -31.56 3.98
C PHE A 444 -1.75 -32.17 2.60
N LYS A 445 -1.43 -33.46 2.57
CA LYS A 445 -1.63 -34.30 1.38
C LYS A 445 -3.14 -34.42 1.16
N ILE A 446 -3.64 -33.74 0.13
CA ILE A 446 -4.98 -33.97 -0.38
C ILE A 446 -4.95 -35.31 -1.13
N ARG A 447 -5.81 -36.24 -0.70
CA ARG A 447 -6.20 -37.44 -1.44
C ARG A 447 -7.50 -37.16 -2.15
#